data_AF-A0A6L2R4D2-F1
#
_entry.id   AF-A0A6L2R4D2-F1
#
_cell.length_a   1.000
_cell.length_b   1.000
_cell.length_c   1.000
_cell.angle_alpha   90.00
_cell.angle_beta   90.00
_cell.angle_gamma   90.00
#
_symmetry.space_group_name_H-M   'P 1'
#
loop_
_entity.id
_entity.type
_entity.pdbx_description
1 polymer ?
#
loop_
_entity_poly.entity_id
_entity_poly.type
_entity_poly.pdbx_seq_one_letter_code
_entity_poly.pdbx_strand_id
1 'polypeptide(L)'
;MFKDFLKQQQSGLEALSTTGIIGLHLVSGPLVGFGIGYGLDAWLDTDPWGKLLFFLIGIVAGFLNVYRDTRQLVKKMDAETLHKGTHENKPAD
;
A
#
# COMPACT_ATOMS: atom_id res chain seq x y z
N MET A 1 -8.75 25.83 27.26
CA MET A 1 -7.84 24.89 27.96
C MET A 1 -8.15 23.43 27.61
N PHE A 2 -9.30 22.87 28.02
CA PHE A 2 -9.65 21.47 27.69
C PHE A 2 -9.95 21.24 26.20
N LYS A 3 -10.62 22.20 25.55
CA LYS A 3 -10.88 22.16 24.09
C LYS A 3 -9.60 22.18 23.24
N ASP A 4 -8.54 22.80 23.74
CA ASP A 4 -7.25 22.93 23.01
C ASP A 4 -6.46 21.61 23.07
N PHE A 5 -6.55 20.89 24.19
CA PHE A 5 -6.03 19.53 24.34
C PHE A 5 -6.72 18.52 23.40
N LEU A 6 -8.06 18.60 23.28
CA LEU A 6 -8.81 17.77 22.32
C LEU A 6 -8.45 18.09 20.86
N LYS A 7 -8.21 19.37 20.55
CA LYS A 7 -7.78 19.82 19.21
C LYS A 7 -6.38 19.30 18.84
N GLN A 8 -5.47 19.23 19.82
CA GLN A 8 -4.12 18.68 19.63
C GLN A 8 -4.13 17.15 19.46
N GLN A 9 -5.07 16.44 20.09
CA GLN A 9 -5.35 15.03 19.82
C GLN A 9 -5.89 14.81 18.40
N GLN A 10 -6.76 15.68 17.88
CA GLN A 10 -7.25 15.60 16.50
C GLN A 10 -6.13 15.64 15.46
N SER A 11 -5.13 16.50 15.65
CA SER A 11 -3.97 16.58 14.74
C SER A 11 -3.10 15.32 14.80
N GLY A 12 -2.91 14.75 15.99
CA GLY A 12 -2.25 13.45 16.14
C GLY A 12 -3.07 12.32 15.51
N LEU A 13 -4.39 12.37 15.62
CA LEU A 13 -5.32 11.37 15.08
C LEU A 13 -5.34 11.35 13.55
N GLU A 14 -5.19 12.49 12.88
CA GLU A 14 -5.09 12.57 11.41
C GLU A 14 -3.81 11.90 10.88
N ALA A 15 -2.67 12.13 11.54
CA ALA A 15 -1.40 11.48 11.21
C ALA A 15 -1.44 9.97 11.48
N LEU A 16 -2.06 9.56 12.60
CA LEU A 16 -2.27 8.15 12.95
C LEU A 16 -3.24 7.45 11.99
N SER A 17 -4.30 8.13 11.56
CA SER A 17 -5.27 7.61 10.58
C SER A 17 -4.58 7.39 9.23
N THR A 18 -3.87 8.41 8.73
CA THR A 18 -3.17 8.34 7.44
C THR A 18 -2.10 7.24 7.44
N THR A 19 -1.29 7.17 8.49
CA THR A 19 -0.21 6.16 8.60
C THR A 19 -0.78 4.76 8.84
N GLY A 20 -1.82 4.64 9.67
CA GLY A 20 -2.50 3.39 9.97
C GLY A 20 -3.17 2.77 8.75
N ILE A 21 -3.77 3.60 7.88
CA ILE A 21 -4.39 3.15 6.63
C ILE A 21 -3.36 2.54 5.67
N ILE A 22 -2.14 3.08 5.62
CA ILE A 22 -1.05 2.52 4.80
C ILE A 22 -0.69 1.11 5.27
N GLY A 23 -0.63 0.90 6.59
CA GLY A 23 -0.45 -0.43 7.18
C GLY A 23 -1.60 -1.37 6.85
N LEU A 24 -2.84 -0.88 6.90
CA LEU A 24 -4.03 -1.66 6.52
C LEU A 24 -4.02 -2.05 5.04
N HIS A 25 -3.57 -1.19 4.14
CA HIS A 25 -3.43 -1.54 2.72
C HIS A 25 -2.49 -2.73 2.53
N LEU A 26 -1.35 -2.75 3.23
CA LEU A 26 -0.37 -3.82 3.16
C LEU A 26 -0.93 -5.15 3.70
N VAL A 27 -1.68 -5.08 4.80
CA VAL A 27 -2.24 -6.27 5.47
C VAL A 27 -3.52 -6.77 4.79
N SER A 28 -4.26 -5.91 4.10
CA SER A 28 -5.57 -6.24 3.49
C SER A 28 -5.50 -7.38 2.47
N GLY A 29 -4.47 -7.41 1.61
CA GLY A 29 -4.30 -8.44 0.58
C GLY A 29 -4.11 -9.86 1.15
N PRO A 30 -3.12 -10.09 2.03
CA PRO A 30 -2.96 -11.36 2.73
C PRO A 30 -4.18 -11.77 3.54
N LEU A 31 -4.86 -10.81 4.20
CA LEU A 31 -6.02 -11.09 5.05
C LEU A 31 -7.23 -11.57 4.23
N VAL A 32 -7.48 -10.94 3.07
CA VAL A 32 -8.52 -11.37 2.13
C VAL A 32 -8.17 -12.72 1.50
N GLY A 33 -6.91 -12.94 1.08
CA GLY A 33 -6.45 -14.22 0.56
C GLY A 33 -6.62 -15.36 1.57
N PHE A 34 -6.23 -15.12 2.83
CA PHE A 34 -6.42 -16.09 3.91
C PHE A 34 -7.91 -16.37 4.19
N GLY A 35 -8.76 -15.34 4.21
CA GLY A 35 -10.20 -15.48 4.41
C GLY A 35 -10.87 -16.32 3.31
N ILE A 36 -10.50 -16.08 2.04
CA ILE A 36 -10.97 -16.88 0.90
C ILE A 36 -10.46 -18.31 1.00
N GLY A 37 -9.17 -18.51 1.30
CA GLY A 37 -8.57 -19.83 1.46
C GLY A 37 -9.20 -20.64 2.59
N TYR A 38 -9.60 -20.00 3.69
CA TYR A 38 -10.30 -20.63 4.81
C TYR A 38 -11.70 -21.12 4.40
N GLY A 39 -12.47 -20.29 3.70
CA GLY A 39 -13.78 -20.68 3.19
C GLY A 39 -13.71 -21.79 2.15
N LEU A 40 -12.68 -21.78 1.30
CA LEU A 40 -12.48 -22.80 0.27
C LEU A 40 -12.10 -24.16 0.88
N ASP A 41 -11.19 -24.18 1.86
CA ASP A 41 -10.83 -25.41 2.58
C ASP A 41 -12.02 -25.98 3.35
N ALA A 42 -12.85 -25.13 3.96
CA ALA A 42 -14.06 -25.56 4.66
C ALA A 42 -15.11 -26.18 3.71
N TRP A 43 -15.05 -25.89 2.42
CA TRP A 43 -15.97 -26.42 1.41
C TRP A 43 -15.42 -27.65 0.68
N LEU A 44 -14.10 -27.75 0.53
CA LEU A 44 -13.41 -28.84 -0.17
C LEU A 44 -12.87 -29.95 0.74
N ASP A 45 -12.92 -29.78 2.07
CA ASP A 45 -12.38 -30.70 3.09
C ASP A 45 -10.89 -31.05 2.87
N THR A 46 -10.18 -30.21 2.10
CA THR A 46 -8.74 -30.32 1.85
C THR A 46 -7.97 -29.63 2.97
N ASP A 47 -7.70 -30.32 4.07
CA ASP A 47 -6.75 -29.85 5.08
C ASP A 47 -5.40 -29.43 4.45
N PRO A 48 -4.66 -28.44 4.98
CA PRO A 48 -4.81 -26.99 4.84
C PRO A 48 -4.29 -26.43 3.49
N TRP A 49 -4.39 -27.18 2.39
CA TRP A 49 -3.74 -26.82 1.11
C TRP A 49 -4.34 -25.58 0.45
N GLY A 50 -5.66 -25.39 0.51
CA GLY A 50 -6.33 -24.22 -0.07
C GLY A 50 -5.97 -22.93 0.69
N LYS A 51 -5.93 -23.00 2.02
CA LYS A 51 -5.44 -21.90 2.88
C LYS A 51 -4.00 -21.49 2.51
N LEU A 52 -3.10 -22.46 2.32
CA LEU A 52 -1.69 -22.17 2.03
C LEU A 52 -1.50 -21.54 0.64
N LEU A 53 -2.16 -22.09 -0.39
CA LEU A 53 -2.05 -21.58 -1.76
C LEU A 53 -2.63 -20.16 -1.86
N PHE A 54 -3.83 -19.92 -1.32
CA PHE A 54 -4.45 -18.60 -1.35
C PHE A 54 -3.73 -17.57 -0.47
N PHE A 55 -3.13 -18.01 0.64
CA PHE A 55 -2.27 -17.16 1.46
C PHE A 55 -1.03 -16.70 0.69
N LEU A 56 -0.34 -17.62 -0.01
CA LEU A 56 0.82 -17.27 -0.85
C LEU A 56 0.42 -16.33 -1.99
N ILE A 57 -0.72 -16.58 -2.65
CA ILE A 57 -1.25 -15.67 -3.67
C ILE A 57 -1.57 -14.29 -3.08
N GLY A 58 -2.18 -14.23 -1.89
CA GLY A 58 -2.48 -12.99 -1.18
C GLY A 58 -1.23 -12.19 -0.81
N ILE A 59 -0.16 -12.86 -0.39
CA ILE A 59 1.15 -12.26 -0.14
C ILE A 59 1.72 -11.67 -1.43
N VAL A 60 1.77 -12.47 -2.51
CA VAL A 60 2.28 -12.03 -3.81
C VAL A 60 1.50 -10.83 -4.35
N ALA A 61 0.16 -10.87 -4.24
CA ALA A 61 -0.70 -9.76 -4.64
C ALA A 61 -0.42 -8.47 -3.83
N GLY A 62 -0.20 -8.60 -2.52
CA GLY A 62 0.20 -7.48 -1.66
C GLY A 62 1.52 -6.85 -2.10
N PHE A 63 2.54 -7.66 -2.35
CA PHE A 63 3.83 -7.18 -2.86
C PHE A 63 3.74 -6.57 -4.26
N LEU A 64 2.92 -7.15 -5.15
CA LEU A 64 2.71 -6.62 -6.51
C LEU A 64 2.11 -5.22 -6.46
N ASN A 65 1.18 -4.97 -5.54
CA ASN A 65 0.52 -3.67 -5.40
C ASN A 65 1.54 -2.59 -4.97
N VAL A 66 2.34 -2.88 -3.95
CA VAL A 66 3.43 -2.00 -3.47
C VAL A 66 4.47 -1.74 -4.56
N TYR A 67 4.87 -2.79 -5.28
CA TYR A 67 5.83 -2.68 -6.37
C TYR A 67 5.30 -1.79 -7.51
N ARG A 68 4.01 -1.93 -7.84
CA ARG A 68 3.35 -1.11 -8.86
C ARG A 68 3.28 0.35 -8.45
N ASP A 69 2.98 0.62 -7.19
CA ASP A 69 2.92 1.98 -6.65
C ASP A 69 4.31 2.64 -6.66
N THR A 70 5.32 1.90 -6.20
CA THR A 70 6.72 2.39 -6.19
C THR A 70 7.23 2.68 -7.60
N ARG A 71 6.93 1.81 -8.58
CA ARG A 71 7.31 2.07 -9.99
C ARG A 71 6.66 3.30 -10.59
N GLN A 72 5.43 3.62 -10.20
CA GLN A 72 4.76 4.84 -10.66
C GLN A 72 5.41 6.10 -10.07
N LEU A 73 5.84 6.04 -8.80
CA LEU A 73 6.60 7.11 -8.17
C LEU A 73 7.95 7.34 -8.88
N VAL A 74 8.71 6.28 -9.14
CA VAL A 74 10.01 6.37 -9.85
C VAL A 74 9.85 6.97 -11.25
N LYS A 75 8.86 6.50 -12.04
CA LYS A 75 8.60 7.05 -13.37
C LYS A 75 8.29 8.55 -13.36
N LYS A 76 7.58 9.05 -12.34
CA LYS A 76 7.27 10.49 -12.23
C LYS A 76 8.51 11.31 -11.93
N MET A 77 9.39 10.81 -11.06
CA MET A 77 10.66 11.48 -10.74
C MET A 77 11.59 11.55 -11.96
N ASP A 78 11.66 10.49 -12.77
CA ASP A 78 12.45 10.47 -14.01
C ASP A 78 11.88 11.42 -15.08
N ALA A 79 10.55 11.44 -15.26
CA ALA A 79 9.92 12.35 -16.21
C ALA A 79 10.10 13.84 -15.81
N GLU A 80 10.07 14.13 -14.51
CA GLU A 80 10.22 15.49 -13.98
C GLU A 80 11.68 15.98 -14.03
N THR A 81 12.65 15.09 -13.80
CA THR A 81 14.08 15.40 -13.97
C THR A 81 14.46 15.63 -15.44
N LEU A 82 13.85 14.91 -16.38
CA LEU A 82 14.04 15.17 -17.82
C LEU A 82 13.45 16.52 -18.25
N HIS A 83 12.32 16.93 -17.68
CA HIS A 83 11.71 18.23 -17.98
C HIS A 83 12.51 19.38 -17.36
N LYS A 84 13.04 19.22 -16.14
CA LYS A 84 13.89 20.24 -15.49
C LYS A 84 15.23 20.44 -16.22
N GLY A 85 15.86 19.36 -16.67
CA GLY A 85 17.13 19.43 -17.41
C GLY A 85 17.03 20.11 -18.79
N THR A 86 15.84 20.09 -19.41
CA THR A 86 15.59 20.73 -20.73
C THR A 86 15.38 22.24 -20.61
N HIS A 87 14.87 22.74 -19.48
CA HIS A 87 14.72 24.17 -19.22
C HIS A 87 15.98 24.83 -18.63
N GLU A 88 16.91 24.05 -18.06
CA GLU A 88 18.18 24.56 -17.50
C GLU A 88 19.31 24.64 -18.54
N ASN A 89 19.29 23.80 -19.58
CA ASN A 89 20.31 23.76 -20.66
C ASN A 89 19.85 24.44 -21.96
N LYS A 90 19.16 25.59 -21.88
CA LYS A 90 19.05 26.48 -23.04
C LYS A 90 20.29 27.39 -23.04
N PRO A 91 21.25 27.23 -23.97
CA PRO A 91 22.33 28.20 -24.08
C PRO A 91 21.67 29.55 -24.35
N ALA A 92 21.93 30.52 -23.47
CA ALA A 92 21.54 31.89 -23.67
C ALA A 92 22.33 32.42 -24.87
N ASP A 93 21.69 32.48 -26.03
CA ASP A 93 22.16 33.13 -27.24
C ASP A 93 21.96 34.65 -27.18
#